data_AF-A0A9D6R1T0-F1
#
_entry.id   AF-A0A9D6R1T0-F1
#
_cell.length_a   1.000
_cell.length_b   1.000
_cell.length_c   1.000
_cell.angle_alpha   90.00
_cell.angle_beta   90.00
_cell.angle_gamma   90.00
#
_symmetry.space_group_name_H-M   'P 1'
#
loop_
_entity.id
_entity.type
_entity.pdbx_description
1 polymer ?
#
loop_
_entity_poly.entity_id
_entity_poly.type
_entity_poly.pdbx_seq_one_letter_code
_entity_poly.pdbx_strand_id
1 'polypeptide(L)' 'MAYALITDPNAPGHLYVGLSNGDVWYTSDYGDSWRQLPFNLRGIHRSMIML' A
#
# COMPACT_ATOMS: atom_id res chain seq x y z
N MET A 1 -8.29 4.21 5.30
CA MET A 1 -7.13 5.04 5.74
C MET A 1 -5.86 4.41 5.21
N ALA A 2 -4.87 5.20 4.79
CA ALA A 2 -3.56 4.69 4.37
C ALA A 2 -2.74 4.27 5.61
N TYR A 3 -2.08 3.12 5.52
CA TYR A 3 -1.29 2.53 6.60
C TYR A 3 0.20 2.48 6.26
N ALA A 4 0.52 2.30 4.98
CA ALA A 4 1.89 2.29 4.48
C ALA A 4 1.93 2.90 3.08
N LEU A 5 3.05 3.58 2.78
CA LEU A 5 3.41 4.09 1.47
C LEU A 5 4.88 3.76 1.25
N ILE A 6 5.20 3.10 0.14
CA ILE A 6 6.57 2.72 -0.21
C ILE A 6 6.85 3.03 -1.68
N THR A 7 8.06 3.48 -1.95
CA THR A 7 8.61 3.74 -3.28
C THR A 7 9.56 2.63 -3.69
N ASP A 8 9.62 2.30 -4.98
CA ASP A 8 10.69 1.45 -5.53
C ASP A 8 11.93 2.33 -5.83
N PRO A 9 13.07 2.16 -5.12
CA PRO A 9 14.27 2.96 -5.36
C PRO A 9 14.91 2.70 -6.73
N ASN A 10 14.62 1.57 -7.37
CA ASN A 10 15.13 1.23 -8.70
C ASN A 10 14.18 1.62 -9.83
N ALA A 11 12.96 2.08 -9.49
CA ALA A 11 11.94 2.47 -10.46
C ALA A 11 11.24 3.77 -10.02
N PRO A 12 11.84 4.95 -10.31
CA PRO A 12 11.22 6.23 -10.01
C PRO A 12 9.81 6.35 -10.56
N GLY A 13 8.89 6.92 -9.77
CA GLY A 13 7.47 7.04 -10.12
C GLY A 13 6.63 5.82 -9.75
N HIS A 14 7.23 4.71 -9.31
CA HIS A 14 6.51 3.55 -8.82
C HIS A 14 6.29 3.64 -7.32
N LEU A 15 5.01 3.61 -6.91
CA LEU A 15 4.62 3.63 -5.50
C LEU A 15 3.54 2.59 -5.21
N TYR A 16 3.54 2.09 -3.98
CA TYR A 16 2.54 1.18 -3.46
C TYR A 16 1.93 1.74 -2.17
N VAL A 17 0.61 1.69 -2.05
CA VAL A 17 -0.13 2.09 -0.86
C VAL A 17 -0.91 0.92 -0.31
N GLY A 18 -0.70 0.63 0.98
CA GLY A 18 -1.51 -0.32 1.74
C GLY A 18 -2.60 0.41 2.52
N LEU A 19 -3.85 0.02 2.32
CA LEU A 19 -5.01 0.59 3.02
C LEU A 19 -5.46 -0.29 4.18
N SER A 20 -6.16 0.34 5.13
CA SER A 20 -6.69 -0.29 6.36
C SER A 20 -7.62 -1.48 6.12
N ASN A 21 -8.29 -1.52 4.96
CA ASN A 21 -9.18 -2.60 4.55
C ASN A 21 -8.45 -3.77 3.86
N GLY A 22 -7.12 -3.72 3.80
CA GLY A 22 -6.28 -4.73 3.15
C GLY A 22 -6.06 -4.51 1.65
N ASP A 23 -6.68 -3.49 1.05
CA ASP A 23 -6.45 -3.20 -0.37
C ASP A 23 -5.05 -2.63 -0.59
N VAL A 24 -4.43 -3.03 -1.69
CA VAL A 24 -3.16 -2.49 -2.16
C VAL A 24 -3.37 -1.79 -3.49
N TRP A 25 -2.94 -0.54 -3.55
CA TRP A 25 -2.98 0.28 -4.74
C TRP A 25 -1.56 0.58 -5.22
N TYR A 26 -1.43 0.74 -6.54
CA TYR A 26 -0.17 0.96 -7.21
C TYR A 26 -0.28 2.08 -8.23
N THR A 27 0.78 2.85 -8.36
CA THR A 27 1.02 3.85 -9.41
C THR A 27 2.40 3.60 -10.03
N SER A 28 2.56 4.00 -11.29
CA SER A 28 3.85 4.08 -12.00
C SER A 28 4.14 5.48 -12.55
N ASP A 29 3.32 6.45 -12.18
CA ASP A 29 3.32 7.82 -12.69
C ASP A 29 3.29 8.84 -11.53
N TYR A 30 4.08 8.57 -10.49
CA TYR A 30 4.25 9.47 -9.34
C TYR A 30 2.96 9.75 -8.55
N GLY A 31 1.92 8.94 -8.76
CA GLY A 31 0.62 9.08 -8.11
C GLY A 31 -0.43 9.83 -8.92
N ASP A 32 -0.16 10.16 -10.18
CA ASP A 32 -1.16 10.76 -11.09
C ASP A 32 -2.32 9.80 -11.36
N SER A 33 -2.03 8.51 -11.53
CA SER A 33 -3.03 7.46 -11.68
C SER A 33 -2.74 6.23 -10.83
N TRP A 34 -3.82 5.61 -10.36
CA TRP A 34 -3.74 4.46 -9.45
C TRP A 34 -4.57 3.30 -9.98
N ARG A 35 -4.01 2.10 -9.83
CA ARG A 35 -4.73 0.84 -10.05
C ARG A 35 -4.69 -0.01 -8.80
N GLN A 36 -5.82 -0.66 -8.50
CA GLN A 36 -5.87 -1.65 -7.44
C GLN A 36 -5.19 -2.94 -7.91
N LEU A 37 -4.37 -3.54 -7.05
CA LEU A 37 -3.76 -4.84 -7.32
C LEU A 37 -4.77 -5.97 -7.05
N PRO A 38 -4.70 -7.11 -7.77
CA PRO A 38 -5.73 -8.16 -7.73
C PRO A 38 -5.58 -9.09 -6.51
N PHE A 39 -5.29 -8.53 -5.34
CA PHE A 39 -5.23 -9.25 -4.07
C PHE A 39 -5.58 -8.31 -2.90
N ASN A 40 -6.00 -8.91 -1.79
CA ASN A 40 -6.30 -8.20 -0.54
C ASN A 40 -5.53 -8.88 0.59
N LEU A 41 -4.81 -8.09 1.39
CA LEU A 41 -3.95 -8.60 2.47
C LEU A 41 -4.74 -9.09 3.69
N ARG A 42 -6.06 -8.89 3.68
CA ARG A 42 -6.98 -9.02 4.82
C ARG A 42 -6.57 -8.08 5.97
N GLY A 43 -7.50 -7.74 6.85
CA GLY A 43 -7.23 -6.77 7.91
C GLY A 43 -5.96 -7.15 8.69
N ILE A 44 -4.96 -6.27 8.69
CA ILE A 44 -3.82 -6.42 9.59
C ILE A 44 -4.38 -6.22 11.00
N HIS A 45 -4.68 -7.31 11.70
CA HIS A 45 -5.07 -7.24 13.10
C HIS A 45 -3.87 -6.68 13.87
N ARG A 46 -3.97 -5.42 14.29
CA ARG A 46 -3.01 -4.82 15.22
C ARG A 46 -3.15 -5.58 16.53
N SER A 47 -2.38 -6.65 16.70
CA SER A 47 -2.09 -7.21 18.00
C SER A 47 -1.20 -6.19 18.71
N MET A 48 -1.80 -5.31 19.50
CA MET A 48 -1.01 -4.49 20.41
C MET A 48 -0.43 -5.45 21.46
N ILE A 49 0.80 -5.91 21.23
CA ILE A 49 1.57 -6.56 22.29
C ILE A 49 1.98 -5.43 23.21
N MET A 50 1.24 -5.28 24.31
CA MET A 50 1.68 -4.46 25.42
C MET A 50 2.74 -5.28 26.16
N LEU A 51 3.99 -4.80 26.12
CA LEU A 51 5.06 -5.28 26.99
C LEU A 51 5.00 -4.55 28.33
#